data_AF-R0B205-F1
#
_entry.id   AF-R0B205-F1
#
_cell.length_a   1.000
_cell.length_b   1.000
_cell.length_c   1.000
_cell.angle_alpha   90.00
_cell.angle_beta   90.00
_cell.angle_gamma   90.00
#
_symmetry.space_group_name_H-M   'P 1'
#
loop_
_entity.id
_entity.type
_entity.pdbx_description
1 polymer ?
#
loop_
_entity_poly.entity_id
_entity_poly.type
_entity_poly.pdbx_seq_one_letter_code
_entity_poly.pdbx_strand_id
1 'polypeptide(L)' 'MAKEEKGTGAETAAEPAVPVYETIEHWYNVHGTGPAVYAGTLCLKGWRPGKQVTEQEYLAAVTAFEKGPMAGTGGTR' A
#
# COMPACT_ATOMS: atom_id res chain seq x y z
N MET A 1 18.30 0.55 22.18
CA MET A 1 18.78 0.63 20.79
C MET A 1 17.78 1.44 19.99
N ALA A 2 18.23 2.55 19.40
CA ALA A 2 17.40 3.46 18.64
C ALA A 2 17.04 2.90 17.24
N LYS A 3 15.76 3.01 16.90
CA LYS A 3 15.25 3.31 15.55
C LYS A 3 13.86 3.92 15.78
N GLU A 4 13.85 5.21 16.08
CA GLU A 4 13.51 6.28 15.12
C GLU A 4 12.10 6.09 14.55
N GLU A 5 11.23 6.96 15.07
CA GLU A 5 9.89 7.29 14.59
C GLU A 5 9.94 7.85 13.16
N LYS A 6 8.98 7.44 12.32
CA LYS A 6 8.46 8.23 11.18
C LYS A 6 7.25 7.48 10.61
N GLY A 7 6.04 7.99 10.49
CA GLY A 7 5.48 9.32 10.70
C GLY A 7 4.21 9.37 9.84
N THR A 8 3.07 9.62 10.49
CA THR A 8 1.93 10.44 10.03
C THR A 8 1.36 10.25 8.61
N GLY A 9 0.09 9.87 8.58
CA GLY A 9 -0.98 10.57 7.86
C GLY A 9 -2.26 10.41 8.70
N ALA A 10 -2.60 11.34 9.61
CA ALA A 10 -3.28 12.60 9.33
C ALA A 10 -4.47 12.44 8.36
N GLU A 11 -5.58 11.98 8.92
CA GLU A 11 -6.92 12.55 8.78
C GLU A 11 -7.06 13.64 7.71
N THR A 12 -7.76 13.35 6.61
CA THR A 12 -8.40 14.36 5.77
C THR A 12 -9.89 14.07 5.75
N ALA A 13 -10.63 15.01 6.34
CA ALA A 13 -12.08 15.02 6.42
C ALA A 13 -12.72 15.17 5.03
N ALA A 14 -13.58 14.22 4.67
CA ALA A 14 -14.64 14.38 3.68
C ALA A 14 -15.71 13.27 3.90
N GLU A 15 -16.74 13.58 4.70
CA GLU A 15 -17.98 12.81 4.94
C GLU A 15 -17.85 11.34 5.44
N PRO A 16 -18.77 10.83 6.28
CA PRO A 16 -18.55 9.60 7.04
C PRO A 16 -18.78 8.34 6.18
N ALA A 17 -17.95 8.12 5.17
CA ALA A 17 -17.63 6.78 4.74
C ALA A 17 -16.59 6.27 5.75
N VAL A 18 -17.05 5.59 6.80
CA VAL A 18 -16.19 4.99 7.84
C VAL A 18 -14.97 4.33 7.18
N PRO A 19 -13.75 4.84 7.38
CA PRO A 19 -12.58 4.25 6.76
C PRO A 19 -12.43 2.84 7.31
N VAL A 20 -12.65 1.86 6.44
CA VAL A 20 -12.52 0.44 6.79
C VAL A 20 -11.03 0.15 6.89
N TYR A 21 -10.58 -0.05 8.13
CA TYR A 21 -9.23 -0.51 8.42
C TYR A 21 -9.24 -2.02 8.42
N GLU A 22 -8.59 -2.59 7.43
CA GLU A 22 -8.46 -4.03 7.28
C GLU A 22 -7.00 -4.39 7.08
N THR A 23 -6.69 -5.67 7.26
CA THR A 23 -5.32 -6.13 7.07
C THR A 23 -4.90 -5.99 5.60
N ILE A 24 -3.63 -5.70 5.36
CA ILE A 24 -3.06 -5.72 4.01
C ILE A 24 -3.27 -7.06 3.28
N GLU A 25 -3.42 -8.16 4.02
CA GLU A 25 -3.72 -9.50 3.50
C GLU A 25 -5.19 -9.61 3.08
N HIS A 26 -6.10 -8.99 3.83
CA HIS A 26 -7.50 -8.84 3.42
C HIS A 26 -7.57 -8.08 2.10
N TRP A 27 -6.94 -6.90 2.01
CA TRP A 27 -6.90 -6.11 0.78
C TRP A 27 -6.24 -6.84 -0.39
N TYR A 28 -5.15 -7.57 -0.14
CA TYR A 28 -4.51 -8.44 -1.13
C TYR A 28 -5.47 -9.48 -1.70
N ASN A 29 -6.27 -10.13 -0.86
CA ASN A 29 -7.26 -11.11 -1.29
C ASN A 29 -8.47 -10.46 -1.99
N VAL A 30 -8.96 -9.33 -1.47
CA VAL A 30 -10.10 -8.58 -2.05
C VAL A 30 -9.78 -8.05 -3.43
N HIS A 31 -8.59 -7.47 -3.62
CA HIS A 31 -8.17 -6.91 -4.89
C HIS A 31 -7.49 -7.94 -5.81
N GLY A 32 -7.23 -9.17 -5.34
CA GLY A 32 -6.53 -10.19 -6.11
C GLY A 32 -5.15 -9.71 -6.59
N THR A 33 -4.44 -8.96 -5.76
CA THR A 33 -3.17 -8.35 -6.15
C THR A 33 -2.12 -9.41 -6.43
N GLY A 34 -1.28 -9.22 -7.45
CA GLY A 34 -0.23 -10.18 -7.76
C GLY A 34 0.78 -10.31 -6.61
N PRO A 35 1.31 -11.51 -6.30
CA PRO A 35 2.23 -11.71 -5.19
C PRO A 35 3.52 -10.88 -5.30
N ALA A 36 3.97 -10.59 -6.52
CA ALA A 36 5.12 -9.70 -6.77
C ALA A 36 4.83 -8.23 -6.41
N VAL A 37 3.62 -7.75 -6.73
CA VAL A 37 3.17 -6.39 -6.38
C VAL A 37 2.96 -6.30 -4.87
N TYR A 38 2.37 -7.32 -4.25
CA TYR A 38 2.19 -7.38 -2.80
C TYR A 38 3.52 -7.37 -2.03
N ALA A 39 4.48 -8.22 -2.40
CA ALA A 39 5.81 -8.18 -1.81
C ALA A 39 6.51 -6.83 -2.06
N GLY A 40 6.33 -6.26 -3.26
CA GLY A 40 6.83 -4.95 -3.63
C GLY A 40 6.26 -3.81 -2.77
N THR A 41 4.95 -3.79 -2.53
CA THR A 41 4.29 -2.78 -1.70
C THR A 41 4.69 -2.91 -0.24
N LEU A 42 4.82 -4.15 0.27
CA LEU A 42 5.39 -4.44 1.59
C LEU A 42 6.77 -3.81 1.74
N CYS A 43 7.68 -4.03 0.78
CA CYS A 43 9.02 -3.47 0.81
C CYS A 43 9.03 -1.94 0.63
N LEU A 44 8.23 -1.40 -0.29
CA LEU A 44 8.19 0.03 -0.61
C LEU A 44 7.65 0.88 0.54
N LYS A 45 6.64 0.39 1.26
CA LYS A 45 6.06 1.07 2.42
C LYS A 45 6.68 0.62 3.75
N GLY A 46 7.47 -0.45 3.77
CA GLY A 46 7.98 -1.07 5.00
C GLY A 46 6.88 -1.72 5.83
N TRP A 47 5.81 -2.21 5.18
CA TRP A 47 4.71 -2.88 5.86
C TRP A 47 5.11 -4.27 6.33
N ARG A 48 4.48 -4.71 7.41
CA ARG A 48 4.61 -6.06 7.96
C ARG A 48 3.31 -6.82 7.74
N PRO A 49 3.36 -8.15 7.55
CA PRO A 49 2.16 -8.99 7.57
C PRO A 49 1.36 -8.75 8.86
N GLY A 50 0.03 -8.73 8.76
CA GLY A 50 -0.86 -8.32 9.84
C GLY A 50 -1.00 -6.80 10.07
N LYS A 51 -0.34 -5.93 9.29
CA LYS A 51 -0.57 -4.48 9.34
C LYS A 51 -1.99 -4.15 8.84
N GLN A 52 -2.70 -3.33 9.61
CA GLN A 52 -3.99 -2.77 9.19
C GLN A 52 -3.79 -1.44 8.48
N VAL A 53 -4.43 -1.28 7.32
CA VAL A 53 -4.43 -0.08 6.48
C VAL A 53 -5.82 0.10 5.87
N THR A 54 -6.10 1.30 5.37
CA THR A 54 -7.32 1.53 4.59
C THR A 54 -7.15 1.02 3.16
N GLU A 55 -8.26 0.76 2.48
CA GLU A 55 -8.29 0.41 1.05
C GLU A 55 -7.50 1.41 0.21
N GLN A 56 -7.75 2.71 0.43
CA GLN A 56 -7.09 3.80 -0.29
C GLN A 56 -5.57 3.75 -0.10
N GLU A 57 -5.12 3.48 1.11
CA GLU A 57 -3.69 3.45 1.41
C GLU A 57 -3.01 2.23 0.76
N TYR A 58 -3.70 1.09 0.75
CA TYR A 58 -3.29 -0.11 0.02
C TYR A 58 -3.17 0.17 -1.49
N LEU A 59 -4.23 0.69 -2.11
CA LEU A 59 -4.25 1.00 -3.54
C LEU A 59 -3.24 2.07 -3.93
N ALA A 60 -3.03 3.08 -3.08
CA ALA A 60 -2.00 4.09 -3.30
C ALA A 60 -0.60 3.48 -3.28
N ALA A 61 -0.34 2.52 -2.39
CA ALA A 61 0.94 1.80 -2.37
C ALA A 61 1.13 0.91 -3.60
N VAL A 62 0.09 0.16 -3.99
CA VAL A 62 0.08 -0.67 -5.21
C VAL A 62 0.35 0.20 -6.44
N THR A 63 -0.40 1.28 -6.60
CA THR A 63 -0.24 2.21 -7.72
C THR A 63 1.14 2.85 -7.72
N ALA A 64 1.69 3.21 -6.56
CA ALA A 64 3.05 3.77 -6.47
C ALA A 64 4.13 2.76 -6.85
N PHE A 65 3.92 1.48 -6.55
CA PHE A 65 4.80 0.40 -7.00
C PHE A 65 4.69 0.18 -8.52
N GLU A 66 3.47 0.11 -9.05
CA GLU A 66 3.18 -0.05 -10.48
C GLU A 66 3.55 1.17 -11.35
N LYS A 67 3.57 2.38 -10.78
CA LYS A 67 4.02 3.60 -11.47
C LYS A 67 5.49 3.96 -11.18
N GLY A 68 6.13 3.26 -10.25
CA GLY A 68 7.53 3.50 -9.92
C GLY A 68 8.45 3.16 -11.08
N PRO A 69 9.70 3.68 -11.11
CA PRO A 69 10.65 3.44 -12.20
C PRO A 69 11.05 1.97 -12.40
N MET A 70 10.63 1.07 -11.49
CA MET A 70 10.79 -0.39 -11.65
C MET A 70 9.64 -1.06 -12.41
N ALA A 71 8.57 -0.33 -12.74
CA ALA A 71 7.67 -0.71 -13.81
C ALA A 71 8.41 -0.47 -15.12
N GLY A 72 9.32 -1.39 -15.44
CA GLY A 72 10.12 -1.36 -16.64
C GLY A 72 9.21 -1.09 -17.83
N THR A 73 9.40 0.09 -18.41
CA THR A 73 9.53 0.26 -19.85
C THR A 73 8.68 -0.74 -20.66
N GLY A 74 7.38 -0.48 -20.72
CA GLY A 74 6.57 -0.75 -21.92
C GLY A 74 6.98 0.17 -23.08
N GLY A 75 8.28 0.47 -23.21
CA GLY A 75 8.87 0.99 -24.41
C GLY A 75 9.11 -0.18 -25.35
N THR A 76 8.06 -0.62 -26.03
CA THR A 76 8.19 -1.29 -27.32
C THR A 76 7.24 -0.61 -28.30
N ARG A 77 7.84 0.35 -29.00
CA ARG A 77 7.51 0.95 -30.32
C ARG A 77 6.11 1.48 -30.57
#